data_AF-A0AAP8T2J6-F1
#
_entry.id   AF-A0AAP8T2J6-F1
#
_cell.length_a   1.000
_cell.length_b   1.000
_cell.length_c   1.000
_cell.angle_alpha   90.00
_cell.angle_beta   90.00
_cell.angle_gamma   90.00
#
_symmetry.space_group_name_H-M   'P 1'
#
loop_
_entity.id
_entity.type
_entity.pdbx_description
1 polymer ?
#
loop_
_entity_poly.entity_id
_entity_poly.type
_entity_poly.pdbx_seq_one_letter_code
_entity_poly.pdbx_strand_id
1 'polypeptide(L)' 'MHVIVDSDAYSSDREAVQRLAPQPRTIRETGLTDSFLGELVCKHLYDAGVLDMPRLVERLALTGAVLEEVLAFLRK' A
#
# COMPACT_ATOMS: atom_id res chain seq x y z
N MET A 1 28.21 17.53 13.31
CA MET A 1 27.97 18.14 11.99
C MET A 1 26.49 17.93 11.67
N HIS A 2 25.63 18.94 11.87
CA HIS A 2 24.22 18.85 11.49
C HIS A 2 24.10 19.19 10.02
N VAL A 3 23.83 18.17 9.19
CA VAL A 3 23.46 18.38 7.79
C VAL A 3 22.01 18.84 7.81
N ILE A 4 21.80 20.13 7.51
CA ILE A 4 20.48 20.67 7.27
C ILE A 4 20.11 20.16 5.87
N VAL A 5 19.35 19.07 5.82
CA VAL A 5 18.77 18.59 4.56
C VAL A 5 17.69 19.58 4.17
N ASP A 6 17.88 20.23 3.02
CA ASP A 6 16.97 21.23 2.48
C ASP A 6 15.61 20.57 2.21
N SER A 7 14.63 20.87 3.06
CA SER A 7 13.34 20.18 3.13
C SER A 7 12.44 20.50 1.93
N ASP A 8 12.67 21.62 1.25
CA ASP A 8 11.80 22.10 0.17
C ASP A 8 11.98 21.32 -1.13
N ALA A 9 13.19 20.80 -1.41
CA ALA A 9 13.49 20.05 -2.63
C ALA A 9 12.76 18.70 -2.73
N TYR A 10 12.42 18.06 -1.61
CA TYR A 10 11.70 16.78 -1.59
C TYR A 10 10.18 16.92 -1.81
N SER A 11 9.63 18.12 -1.59
CA SER A 11 8.18 18.36 -1.70
C SER A 11 7.71 18.34 -3.16
N SER A 12 8.48 18.95 -4.07
CA SER A 12 8.17 19.02 -5.51
C SER A 12 8.20 17.66 -6.18
N ASP A 13 9.10 16.78 -5.75
CA ASP A 13 9.27 15.46 -6.34
C ASP A 13 8.08 14.55 -6.00
N ARG A 14 7.55 14.62 -4.77
CA ARG A 14 6.34 13.84 -4.41
C ARG A 14 5.13 14.26 -5.22
N GLU A 15 4.93 15.56 -5.47
CA GLU A 15 3.82 16.04 -6.29
C GLU A 15 3.98 15.67 -7.76
N ALA A 16 5.20 15.73 -8.30
CA ALA A 16 5.50 15.29 -9.65
C ALA A 16 5.26 13.77 -9.81
N VAL A 17 5.73 12.97 -8.85
CA VAL A 17 5.50 11.52 -8.83
C VAL A 17 4.02 11.20 -8.68
N GLN A 18 3.27 11.89 -7.81
CA GLN A 18 1.84 11.66 -7.64
C GLN A 18 1.04 11.94 -8.92
N ARG A 19 1.48 12.90 -9.74
CA ARG A 19 0.85 13.17 -11.05
C ARG A 19 1.13 12.07 -12.08
N LEU A 20 2.33 11.47 -12.04
CA LEU A 20 2.75 10.42 -12.98
C LEU A 20 2.28 9.03 -12.57
N ALA A 21 2.30 8.75 -11.27
CA ALA A 21 1.94 7.51 -10.62
C ALA A 21 0.96 7.81 -9.47
N PRO A 22 -0.31 8.11 -9.79
CA PRO A 22 -1.31 8.38 -8.78
C PRO A 22 -1.49 7.17 -7.88
N GLN A 23 -1.72 7.44 -6.61
CA GLN A 23 -1.90 6.40 -5.61
C GLN A 23 -3.17 5.58 -5.91
N PRO A 24 -3.07 4.24 -6.01
CA PRO A 24 -4.19 3.39 -6.42
C PRO A 24 -5.26 3.29 -5.33
N ARG A 25 -6.52 3.23 -5.78
CA ARG A 25 -7.72 3.08 -4.95
C ARG A 25 -8.46 1.77 -5.17
N THR A 26 -8.11 1.04 -6.22
CA THR A 26 -8.70 -0.28 -6.55
C THR A 26 -7.62 -1.30 -6.87
N ILE A 27 -7.92 -2.59 -6.71
CA ILE A 27 -7.05 -3.70 -7.13
C ILE A 27 -6.66 -3.53 -8.62
N ARG A 28 -7.64 -3.19 -9.47
CA ARG A 28 -7.41 -2.97 -10.91
C ARG A 28 -6.35 -1.92 -11.18
N GLU A 29 -6.35 -0.81 -10.45
CA GLU A 29 -5.38 0.28 -10.61
C GLU A 29 -3.96 -0.13 -10.20
N THR A 30 -3.79 -1.15 -9.36
CA THR A 30 -2.47 -1.68 -9.02
C THR A 30 -1.82 -2.48 -10.16
N GLY A 31 -2.62 -2.95 -11.12
CA GLY A 31 -2.16 -3.87 -12.17
C GLY A 31 -1.88 -5.30 -11.70
N LEU A 32 -2.18 -5.62 -10.45
CA LEU A 32 -2.01 -6.94 -9.85
C LEU A 32 -3.31 -7.74 -9.89
N THR A 33 -3.22 -9.07 -9.81
CA THR A 33 -4.40 -9.93 -9.75
C THR A 33 -4.96 -10.00 -8.33
N ASP A 34 -6.27 -10.19 -8.23
CA ASP A 34 -7.00 -10.47 -6.99
C ASP A 34 -6.44 -11.70 -6.27
N SER A 35 -6.13 -12.78 -7.01
CA SER A 35 -5.53 -14.00 -6.47
C SER A 35 -4.17 -13.74 -5.81
N PHE A 36 -3.28 -13.00 -6.48
CA PHE A 36 -1.95 -12.70 -5.96
C PHE A 36 -2.03 -11.86 -4.69
N LEU A 37 -2.86 -10.81 -4.70
CA LEU A 37 -3.04 -9.96 -3.52
C LEU A 37 -3.69 -10.71 -2.36
N GLY A 38 -4.66 -11.59 -2.65
CA GLY A 38 -5.28 -12.45 -1.66
C GLY A 38 -4.27 -13.40 -1.01
N GLU A 39 -3.47 -14.10 -1.81
CA GLU A 39 -2.40 -14.99 -1.31
C GLU A 39 -1.37 -14.24 -0.46
N LEU A 40 -0.96 -13.05 -0.90
CA LEU A 40 -0.02 -12.21 -0.17
C LEU A 40 -0.58 -11.80 1.20
N VAL A 41 -1.83 -11.33 1.26
CA VAL A 41 -2.50 -10.99 2.52
C VAL A 41 -2.58 -12.22 3.44
N CYS A 42 -3.02 -13.37 2.90
CA CYS A 42 -3.10 -14.62 3.65
C CYS A 42 -1.74 -15.04 4.22
N LYS A 43 -0.65 -14.89 3.45
CA LYS A 43 0.72 -15.16 3.92
C LYS A 43 1.09 -14.29 5.12
N HIS A 44 0.83 -12.99 5.05
CA HIS A 44 1.13 -12.09 6.17
C HIS A 44 0.29 -12.38 7.42
N LEU A 45 -0.99 -12.74 7.25
CA LEU A 45 -1.86 -13.13 8.37
C LEU A 45 -1.46 -14.49 8.96
N TYR A 46 -1.02 -15.43 8.14
CA TYR A 46 -0.49 -16.70 8.60
C TYR A 46 0.76 -16.50 9.45
N ASP A 47 1.71 -15.67 8.99
CA ASP A 47 2.98 -15.45 9.67
C ASP A 47 2.86 -14.59 10.94
N ALA A 48 2.02 -13.54 10.91
CA ALA A 48 1.93 -12.55 11.99
C ALA A 48 0.67 -12.68 12.86
N GLY A 49 -0.25 -13.57 12.53
CA GLY A 49 -1.55 -13.70 13.17
C GLY A 49 -2.46 -12.51 12.86
N VAL A 50 -3.11 -11.98 13.90
CA VAL A 50 -4.09 -10.90 13.75
C VAL A 50 -3.37 -9.57 13.52
N LEU A 51 -3.70 -8.92 12.41
CA LEU A 51 -3.21 -7.59 12.05
C LEU A 51 -4.37 -6.61 11.92
N ASP A 52 -4.16 -5.38 12.40
CA ASP A 52 -5.05 -4.27 12.13
C ASP A 52 -4.74 -3.64 10.76
N MET A 53 -5.62 -2.75 10.30
CA MET A 53 -5.49 -2.11 8.98
C MET A 53 -4.17 -1.30 8.85
N PRO A 54 -3.74 -0.48 9.83
CA PRO A 54 -2.45 0.21 9.74
C PRO A 54 -1.26 -0.73 9.57
N ARG A 55 -1.20 -1.84 10.31
CA ARG A 55 -0.14 -2.84 10.17
C ARG A 55 -0.17 -3.53 8.81
N LEU A 56 -1.36 -3.80 8.27
CA LEU A 56 -1.49 -4.36 6.91
C LEU A 56 -0.96 -3.38 5.86
N VAL A 57 -1.37 -2.10 5.93
CA VAL A 57 -0.89 -1.03 5.03
C VAL A 57 0.63 -0.91 5.09
N GLU A 58 1.20 -0.88 6.30
CA GLU A 58 2.65 -0.79 6.50
C GLU A 58 3.39 -1.99 5.91
N ARG A 59 2.91 -3.21 6.17
CA ARG A 59 3.59 -4.44 5.74
C ARG A 59 3.48 -4.70 4.24
N LEU A 60 2.35 -4.34 3.65
CA LEU A 60 2.05 -4.64 2.24
C LEU A 60 2.38 -3.47 1.31
N ALA A 61 2.64 -2.28 1.86
CA ALA A 61 2.80 -1.04 1.10
C ALA A 61 1.63 -0.76 0.13
N LEU A 62 0.45 -1.29 0.45
CA LEU A 62 -0.80 -1.07 -0.28
C LEU A 62 -1.65 -0.04 0.46
N THR A 63 -2.44 0.72 -0.28
CA THR A 63 -3.37 1.66 0.33
C THR A 63 -4.48 0.92 1.06
N GLY A 64 -5.06 1.59 2.07
CA GLY A 64 -6.23 1.06 2.77
C GLY A 64 -7.39 0.77 1.81
N ALA A 65 -7.60 1.61 0.80
CA ALA A 65 -8.66 1.41 -0.20
C ALA A 65 -8.47 0.09 -0.99
N VAL A 66 -7.25 -0.18 -1.46
CA VAL A 66 -6.92 -1.44 -2.14
C VAL A 66 -7.06 -2.63 -1.17
N LEU A 67 -6.58 -2.49 0.07
CA LEU A 67 -6.66 -3.56 1.06
C LEU A 67 -8.10 -3.92 1.44
N GLU A 68 -8.99 -2.94 1.54
CA GLU A 68 -10.42 -3.21 1.78
C GLU A 68 -11.04 -4.03 0.65
N GLU A 69 -10.68 -3.76 -0.61
CA GLU A 69 -11.17 -4.55 -1.75
C GLU A 69 -10.63 -5.98 -1.71
N VAL A 70 -9.35 -6.17 -1.37
CA VAL A 70 -8.74 -7.51 -1.20
C VAL A 70 -9.41 -8.27 -0.05
N LEU A 71 -9.61 -7.63 1.10
CA LEU A 71 -10.27 -8.25 2.24
C LEU A 71 -11.75 -8.56 1.96
N ALA A 72 -12.44 -7.73 1.20
CA ALA A 72 -13.80 -8.00 0.74
C ALA A 72 -13.87 -9.21 -0.22
N PHE A 73 -12.84 -9.41 -1.04
CA PHE A 73 -12.69 -10.60 -1.87
C PHE A 73 -12.47 -11.87 -1.02
N LEU A 74 -11.59 -11.81 -0.01
CA LEU A 74 -11.25 -12.96 0.85
C LEU A 74 -12.36 -13.40 1.81
N ARG A 75 -13.33 -12.53 2.13
CA ARG A 75 -14.44 -12.81 3.06
C ARG A 75 -15.63 -13.55 2.41
N LYS A 76 -15.55 -13.84 1.12
CA LYS A 76 -16.56 -14.60 0.37
C LYS A 76 -16.25 -16.09 0.43
#